data_AF-A0A1Y5SW85-F1
#
_entry.id   AF-A0A1Y5SW85-F1
#
_cell.length_a   1.000
_cell.length_b   1.000
_cell.length_c   1.000
_cell.angle_alpha   90.00
_cell.angle_beta   90.00
_cell.angle_gamma   90.00
#
_symmetry.space_group_name_H-M   'P 1'
#
loop_
_entity.id
_entity.type
_entity.pdbx_description
1 polymer ?
#
loop_
_entity_poly.entity_id
_entity_poly.type
_entity_poly.pdbx_seq_one_letter_code
_entity_poly.pdbx_strand_id
1 'polypeptide(L)'
;MLDIRNTSIMAALLALGAGGLAASASAHDSAPPFSCTVQSEETRTGVHMAGSLTTAEPIVGTYSLKIQSRRAGTSVSLQQTGEFEAAPDTPAPLGSATLPGDAGDYEVAIHVGWNGRTYACVVLEQDV
;
A
#
# COMPACT_ATOMS: atom_id res chain seq x y z
N MET A 1 -9.55 5.76 -76.16
CA MET A 1 -10.28 5.76 -74.88
C MET A 1 -9.24 5.42 -73.82
N LEU A 2 -8.55 6.37 -73.18
CA LEU A 2 -9.05 7.38 -72.22
C LEU A 2 -9.72 6.66 -71.03
N ASP A 3 -9.33 6.74 -69.76
CA ASP A 3 -8.45 7.59 -68.94
C ASP A 3 -8.20 6.81 -67.63
N ILE A 4 -7.00 6.79 -67.07
CA ILE A 4 -6.83 6.69 -65.60
C ILE A 4 -5.90 7.82 -65.18
N ARG A 5 -6.54 8.95 -64.93
CA ARG A 5 -6.03 10.06 -64.14
C ARG A 5 -6.21 9.68 -62.67
N ASN A 6 -5.14 9.38 -61.95
CA ASN A 6 -5.08 9.69 -60.51
C ASN A 6 -3.62 9.61 -60.03
N THR A 7 -2.93 10.75 -59.94
CA THR A 7 -2.87 11.65 -58.77
C THR A 7 -1.78 11.21 -57.78
N SER A 8 -0.69 11.98 -57.87
CA SER A 8 0.21 12.41 -56.79
C SER A 8 1.20 11.41 -56.21
N ILE A 9 2.41 11.52 -56.76
CA ILE A 9 3.69 11.40 -56.05
C ILE A 9 3.66 12.33 -54.83
N MET A 10 3.80 11.77 -53.63
CA MET A 10 4.49 12.42 -52.52
C MET A 10 5.20 11.37 -51.67
N ALA A 11 6.44 11.11 -52.07
CA ALA A 11 7.48 10.75 -51.13
C ALA A 11 7.91 12.03 -50.41
N ALA A 12 7.85 12.07 -49.08
CA ALA A 12 9.01 12.42 -48.24
C ALA A 12 8.62 12.68 -46.78
N LEU A 13 9.29 11.93 -45.90
CA LEU A 13 9.90 12.30 -44.62
C LEU A 13 9.18 13.30 -43.70
N LEU A 14 8.97 12.88 -42.45
CA LEU A 14 9.55 13.54 -41.27
C LEU A 14 9.43 12.62 -40.05
N ALA A 15 10.55 11.94 -39.74
CA ALA A 15 10.77 11.25 -38.48
C ALA A 15 11.00 12.31 -37.38
N LEU A 16 10.08 12.40 -36.43
CA LEU A 16 10.25 13.11 -35.16
C LEU A 16 9.79 12.17 -34.05
N GLY A 17 10.59 11.12 -33.81
CA GLY A 17 10.48 10.32 -32.59
C GLY A 17 11.01 11.14 -31.42
N ALA A 18 10.14 11.91 -30.76
CA ALA A 18 10.44 12.51 -29.47
C ALA A 18 10.44 11.39 -28.42
N GLY A 19 11.57 10.70 -28.28
CA GLY A 19 11.83 9.77 -27.19
C GLY A 19 12.02 10.54 -25.88
N GLY A 20 10.91 10.94 -25.26
CA GLY A 20 10.93 11.42 -23.88
C GLY A 20 11.17 10.24 -22.95
N LEU A 21 12.43 9.99 -22.60
CA LEU A 21 12.77 9.15 -21.46
C LEU A 21 12.30 9.89 -20.20
N ALA A 22 11.08 9.58 -19.75
CA ALA A 22 10.66 9.91 -18.40
C ALA A 22 11.56 9.12 -17.45
N ALA A 23 12.66 9.73 -17.02
CA ALA A 23 13.43 9.23 -15.90
C ALA A 23 12.50 9.22 -14.69
N SER A 24 11.93 8.05 -14.40
CA SER A 24 11.28 7.79 -13.12
C SER A 24 12.37 7.92 -12.07
N ALA A 25 12.51 9.11 -11.50
CA ALA A 25 13.30 9.32 -10.31
C ALA A 25 12.64 8.49 -9.21
N SER A 26 13.10 7.26 -9.04
CA SER A 26 12.87 6.49 -7.83
C SER A 26 13.53 7.31 -6.73
N ALA A 27 12.76 8.14 -6.04
CA ALA A 27 13.22 8.78 -4.83
C ALA A 27 13.73 7.65 -3.94
N HIS A 28 15.05 7.64 -3.70
CA HIS A 28 15.67 6.76 -2.74
C HIS A 28 15.26 7.29 -1.37
N ASP A 29 14.00 7.04 -1.00
CA ASP A 29 13.50 7.33 0.34
C ASP A 29 14.24 6.37 1.26
N SER A 30 15.11 6.93 2.10
CA SER A 30 15.77 6.16 3.16
C SER A 30 14.71 5.38 3.93
N ALA A 31 14.92 4.07 4.07
CA ALA A 31 13.98 3.23 4.80
C ALA A 31 13.75 3.78 6.21
N PRO A 32 12.49 3.79 6.71
CA PRO A 32 12.21 4.26 8.06
C PRO A 32 12.96 3.41 9.10
N PRO A 33 13.33 3.97 10.27
CA PRO A 33 14.04 3.24 11.34
C PRO A 33 13.09 2.35 12.16
N PHE A 34 12.04 1.85 11.54
CA PHE A 34 11.02 1.02 12.16
C PHE A 34 10.51 -0.03 11.19
N SER A 35 9.97 -1.12 11.74
CA SER A 35 9.33 -2.21 11.03
C SER A 35 7.96 -2.46 11.63
N CYS A 36 6.97 -2.71 10.78
CA CYS A 36 5.63 -3.06 11.24
C CYS A 36 5.36 -4.55 11.05
N THR A 37 4.47 -5.08 11.89
CA THR A 37 4.01 -6.47 11.79
C THR A 37 2.52 -6.51 12.07
N VAL A 38 1.81 -7.34 11.32
CA VAL A 38 0.41 -7.69 11.59
C VAL A 38 0.39 -9.14 12.03
N GLN A 39 -0.24 -9.38 13.18
CA GLN A 39 -0.48 -10.70 13.72
C GLN A 39 -1.97 -11.01 13.59
N SER A 40 -2.29 -12.23 13.16
CA SER A 40 -3.66 -12.74 13.09
C SER A 40 -3.79 -13.97 13.97
N GLU A 41 -4.80 -14.00 14.83
CA GLU A 41 -5.13 -15.11 15.69
C GLU A 41 -6.59 -15.53 15.46
N GLU A 42 -6.80 -16.77 15.06
CA GLU A 42 -8.15 -17.33 14.92
C GLU A 42 -8.79 -17.52 16.30
N THR A 43 -10.03 -17.05 16.43
CA THR A 43 -10.83 -17.13 17.65
C THR A 43 -12.09 -17.96 17.40
N ARG A 44 -12.84 -18.29 18.46
CA ARG A 44 -14.11 -19.04 18.32
C ARG A 44 -15.18 -18.33 17.48
N THR A 45 -15.06 -17.02 17.28
CA THR A 45 -16.08 -16.17 16.65
C THR A 45 -15.58 -15.44 15.40
N GLY A 46 -14.35 -15.70 14.96
CA GLY A 46 -13.70 -15.04 13.83
C GLY A 46 -12.22 -14.81 14.09
N VAL A 47 -11.60 -13.84 13.43
CA VAL A 47 -10.15 -13.56 13.51
C VAL A 47 -9.88 -12.28 14.31
N HIS A 48 -8.90 -12.33 15.21
CA HIS A 48 -8.31 -11.15 15.85
C HIS A 48 -7.08 -10.71 15.05
N MET A 49 -7.04 -9.45 14.64
CA MET A 49 -5.92 -8.85 13.92
C MET A 49 -5.33 -7.71 14.74
N ALA A 50 -4.01 -7.73 14.94
CA ALA A 50 -3.29 -6.73 15.70
C ALA A 50 -2.07 -6.22 14.94
N GLY A 51 -1.98 -4.90 14.79
CA GLY A 51 -0.81 -4.22 14.25
C GLY A 51 0.17 -3.85 15.35
N SER A 52 1.46 -4.00 15.07
CA SER A 52 2.53 -3.54 15.95
C SER A 52 3.68 -2.94 15.15
N LEU A 53 4.50 -2.14 15.83
CA LEU A 53 5.71 -1.52 15.29
C LEU A 53 6.88 -1.77 16.22
N THR A 54 8.03 -2.11 15.65
CA THR A 54 9.31 -2.19 16.36
C THR A 54 10.30 -1.21 15.73
N THR A 55 11.17 -0.64 16.53
CA THR A 55 12.13 0.39 16.10
C THR A 55 13.43 0.25 16.90
N ALA A 56 14.54 0.72 16.34
CA ALA A 56 15.83 0.76 17.05
C ALA A 56 16.00 2.01 17.93
N GLU A 57 15.15 3.02 17.75
CA GLU A 57 15.22 4.32 18.43
C GLU A 57 13.85 4.71 18.99
N PRO A 58 13.76 5.51 20.06
CA PRO A 58 12.47 5.97 20.54
C PRO A 58 11.80 6.87 19.50
N ILE A 59 10.57 6.54 19.11
CA ILE A 59 9.79 7.34 18.16
C ILE A 59 8.39 7.60 18.69
N VAL A 60 7.86 8.77 18.33
CA VAL A 60 6.47 9.16 18.55
C VAL A 60 5.87 9.51 17.20
N GLY A 61 4.64 9.09 16.96
CA GLY A 61 4.01 9.31 15.69
C GLY A 61 2.53 8.99 15.70
N THR A 62 1.98 8.88 14.50
CA THR A 62 0.59 8.49 14.28
C THR A 62 0.53 7.22 13.44
N TYR A 63 -0.58 6.51 13.51
CA TYR A 63 -0.84 5.38 12.63
C TYR A 63 -2.23 5.46 12.02
N SER A 64 -2.40 4.75 10.90
CA SER A 64 -3.70 4.38 10.35
C SER A 64 -3.70 2.89 10.04
N LEU A 65 -4.56 2.14 10.73
CA LEU A 65 -4.87 0.75 10.46
C LEU A 65 -6.17 0.68 9.65
N LYS A 66 -6.10 0.10 8.46
CA LYS A 66 -7.26 -0.16 7.61
C LYS A 66 -7.43 -1.64 7.40
N ILE A 67 -8.64 -2.16 7.63
CA ILE A 67 -8.98 -3.56 7.36
C ILE A 67 -10.22 -3.60 6.46
N GLN A 68 -10.15 -4.33 5.36
CA GLN A 68 -11.21 -4.41 4.36
C GLN A 68 -11.54 -5.86 4.03
N SER A 69 -12.81 -6.23 4.01
CA SER A 69 -13.26 -7.56 3.57
C SER A 69 -13.07 -7.73 2.06
N ARG A 70 -12.55 -8.88 1.65
CA ARG A 70 -12.42 -9.36 0.27
C ARG A 70 -13.67 -10.11 -0.21
N ARG A 71 -14.53 -10.57 0.72
CA ARG A 71 -15.73 -11.35 0.36
C ARG A 71 -16.79 -10.48 -0.32
N ALA A 72 -17.20 -10.90 -1.52
CA ALA A 72 -18.34 -10.33 -2.23
C ALA A 72 -19.61 -10.43 -1.35
N GLY A 73 -20.28 -9.30 -1.14
CA GLY A 73 -21.51 -9.21 -0.32
C GLY A 73 -21.28 -8.92 1.17
N THR A 74 -20.03 -8.83 1.64
CA THR A 74 -19.69 -8.38 3.00
C THR A 74 -18.96 -7.04 2.94
N SER A 75 -19.60 -5.96 3.39
CA SER A 75 -19.03 -4.62 3.46
C SER A 75 -18.42 -4.35 4.84
N VAL A 76 -17.40 -5.11 5.22
CA VAL A 76 -16.59 -4.78 6.41
C VAL A 76 -15.46 -3.88 5.96
N SER A 77 -15.49 -2.63 6.44
CA SER A 77 -14.41 -1.66 6.31
C SER A 77 -14.18 -1.04 7.68
N LEU A 78 -13.00 -1.26 8.23
CA LEU A 78 -12.56 -0.67 9.48
C LEU A 78 -11.39 0.26 9.18
N GLN A 79 -11.45 1.46 9.74
CA GLN A 79 -10.30 2.36 9.78
C GLN A 79 -10.12 2.88 11.20
N GLN A 80 -8.96 2.61 11.77
CA GLN A 80 -8.52 3.10 13.07
C GLN A 80 -7.33 4.01 12.87
N THR A 81 -7.29 5.09 13.63
CA THR A 81 -6.17 6.03 13.66
C THR A 81 -5.85 6.36 15.09
N GLY A 82 -4.57 6.53 15.41
CA GLY A 82 -4.17 6.96 16.74
C GLY A 82 -2.74 7.46 16.76
N GLU A 83 -2.36 7.97 17.93
CA GLU A 83 -0.96 8.24 18.27
C GLU A 83 -0.33 6.98 18.86
N PHE A 84 0.98 6.87 18.75
CA PHE A 84 1.75 5.83 19.41
C PHE A 84 3.08 6.39 19.90
N GLU A 85 3.61 5.75 20.93
CA GLU A 85 4.98 5.90 21.40
C GLU A 85 5.63 4.52 21.34
N ALA A 86 6.81 4.43 20.74
CA ALA A 86 7.57 3.20 20.64
C ALA A 86 8.93 3.37 21.29
N ALA A 87 9.27 2.45 22.19
CA ALA A 87 10.59 2.34 22.77
C ALA A 87 11.48 1.44 21.89
N PRO A 88 12.82 1.58 21.96
CA PRO A 88 13.74 0.69 21.28
C PRO A 88 13.47 -0.78 21.56
N ASP A 89 13.50 -1.59 20.51
CA ASP A 89 13.44 -3.05 20.53
C ASP A 89 12.19 -3.65 21.23
N THR A 90 11.16 -2.82 21.44
CA THR A 90 9.91 -3.21 22.09
C THR A 90 8.74 -3.01 21.13
N PRO A 91 7.92 -4.04 20.85
CA PRO A 91 6.75 -3.89 20.00
C PRO A 91 5.74 -2.91 20.60
N ALA A 92 5.47 -1.81 19.89
CA ALA A 92 4.44 -0.83 20.21
C ALA A 92 3.13 -1.17 19.45
N PRO A 93 1.97 -1.17 20.13
CA PRO A 93 0.69 -1.50 19.48
C PRO A 93 0.21 -0.36 18.57
N LEU A 94 -0.20 -0.70 17.35
CA LEU A 94 -0.75 0.22 16.33
C LEU A 94 -2.24 -0.04 16.05
N GLY A 95 -2.98 -0.58 17.02
CA GLY A 95 -4.40 -0.89 16.89
C GLY A 95 -4.70 -2.37 16.65
N SER A 96 -5.95 -2.74 16.88
CA SER A 96 -6.42 -4.12 16.72
C SER A 96 -7.93 -4.18 16.52
N ALA A 97 -8.39 -5.30 15.96
CA ALA A 97 -9.79 -5.57 15.73
C ALA A 97 -10.09 -7.07 15.76
N THR A 98 -11.32 -7.41 16.12
CA THR A 98 -11.85 -8.77 15.94
C THR A 98 -12.96 -8.71 14.91
N LEU A 99 -12.83 -9.53 13.87
CA LEU A 99 -13.70 -9.55 12.69
C LEU A 99 -14.26 -10.95 12.47
N PRO A 100 -15.48 -11.11 11.94
CA PRO A 100 -16.06 -12.42 11.68
C PRO A 100 -15.39 -13.13 10.49
N GLY A 101 -15.26 -14.46 10.52
CA GLY A 101 -14.58 -15.22 9.46
C GLY A 101 -13.08 -15.36 9.69
N ASP A 102 -12.34 -15.70 8.64
CA ASP A 102 -10.94 -16.11 8.71
C ASP A 102 -9.99 -14.97 8.31
N ALA A 103 -8.70 -15.08 8.67
CA ALA A 103 -7.71 -14.05 8.33
C ALA A 103 -7.62 -13.74 6.82
N GLY A 104 -7.74 -14.76 5.96
CA GLY A 104 -7.64 -14.63 4.51
C GLY A 104 -8.81 -13.88 3.85
N ASP A 105 -9.89 -13.64 4.58
CA ASP A 105 -11.03 -12.86 4.09
C ASP A 105 -10.77 -11.35 4.07
N TYR A 106 -9.62 -10.90 4.58
CA TYR A 106 -9.35 -9.49 4.81
C TYR A 106 -8.04 -9.03 4.18
N GLU A 107 -8.07 -7.81 3.66
CA GLU A 107 -6.90 -7.02 3.33
C GLU A 107 -6.58 -6.09 4.50
N VAL A 108 -5.31 -6.05 4.92
CA VAL A 108 -4.86 -5.21 6.04
C VAL A 108 -3.78 -4.26 5.54
N ALA A 109 -3.98 -2.97 5.78
CA ALA A 109 -3.00 -1.92 5.50
C ALA A 109 -2.69 -1.10 6.75
N ILE A 110 -1.40 -0.93 7.05
CA ILE A 110 -0.91 -0.04 8.11
C ILE A 110 -0.08 1.07 7.48
N HIS A 111 -0.44 2.31 7.80
CA HIS A 111 0.35 3.49 7.50
C HIS A 111 0.85 4.12 8.81
N VAL A 112 2.10 4.58 8.81
CA VAL A 112 2.73 5.22 9.97
C VAL A 112 3.14 6.63 9.60
N GLY A 113 2.65 7.61 10.36
CA GLY A 113 3.07 9.01 10.30
C GLY A 113 4.24 9.25 11.24
N TRP A 114 5.40 9.62 10.69
CA TRP A 114 6.61 9.93 11.46
C TRP A 114 7.45 11.00 10.74
N ASN A 115 7.98 11.97 11.48
CA ASN A 115 8.75 13.10 10.92
C ASN A 115 8.06 13.83 9.76
N GLY A 116 6.74 14.03 9.86
CA GLY A 116 5.92 14.71 8.85
C GLY A 116 5.74 13.92 7.54
N ARG A 117 6.13 12.65 7.51
CA ARG A 117 5.99 11.74 6.37
C ARG A 117 5.09 10.56 6.75
N THR A 118 4.45 9.98 5.73
CA THR A 118 3.63 8.77 5.88
C THR A 118 4.33 7.60 5.20
N TYR A 119 4.53 6.52 5.94
CA TYR A 119 5.16 5.30 5.46
C TYR A 119 4.12 4.18 5.37
N ALA A 120 4.03 3.53 4.21
CA ALA A 120 3.28 2.28 4.09
C ALA A 120 4.10 1.16 4.73
N CYS A 121 3.56 0.58 5.79
CA CYS A 121 4.31 -0.28 6.69
C CYS A 121 4.06 -1.77 6.39
N VAL A 122 2.79 -2.11 6.22
CA VAL A 122 2.33 -3.44 5.83
C VAL A 122 1.14 -3.27 4.91
N VAL A 123 1.16 -3.97 3.78
CA VAL A 123 -0.02 -4.22 2.95
C VAL A 123 -0.02 -5.73 2.74
N LEU A 124 -0.82 -6.44 3.55
CA LEU A 124 -1.02 -7.86 3.34
C LEU A 124 -2.13 -8.00 2.30
N GLU A 125 -1.73 -8.04 1.04
CA GLU A 125 -2.50 -8.82 0.08
C GLU A 125 -2.04 -10.27 0.24
N GLN A 126 -2.78 -11.06 1.02
CA GLN A 126 -2.49 -12.49 1.09
C GLN A 126 -2.99 -13.12 -0.21
N ASP A 127 -2.08 -13.35 -1.17
CA ASP A 127 -2.31 -14.25 -2.31
C ASP A 127 -2.58 -15.65 -1.75
N VAL A 128 -3.78 -16.16 -2.01
CA VAL A 128 -4.21 -17.53 -1.68
C VAL A 128 -3.88 -18.45 -2.86
#